data_AF-A0A975PDK3-F1
#
_entry.id   AF-A0A975PDK3-F1
#
_cell.length_a   1.000
_cell.length_b   1.000
_cell.length_c   1.000
_cell.angle_alpha   90.00
_cell.angle_beta   90.00
_cell.angle_gamma   90.00
#
_symmetry.space_group_name_H-M   'P 1'
#
loop_
_entity.id
_entity.type
_entity.pdbx_description
1 polymer ?
#
loop_
_entity_poly.entity_id
_entity_poly.type
_entity_poly.pdbx_seq_one_letter_code
_entity_poly.pdbx_strand_id
1 'polypeptide(L)'
;MKGTSHAHHSRTAAPASARHLADRTSRTDAQERGPRTRRRPRLGHDHPDVGHAGRYDPVSGRRCPPQHVQRGDRQGQPLTVSPPGAHSRESGSAVVDFVMVGALVTLLFMSIIQLALVLHVRNTLIDAAASGARYGTLADRTPADGAQRTAELIGLALNDSLAENVTYEETTVSGVRTLQVTVRAPLPVIGFLGPSDGLEVTGHGFWG
;
A
#
# COMPACT_ATOMS: atom_id res chain seq x y z
N MET A 1 3.90 -39.59 -75.26
CA MET A 1 3.94 -38.11 -75.25
C MET A 1 3.63 -37.61 -73.86
N LYS A 2 4.55 -36.81 -73.27
CA LYS A 2 4.42 -35.94 -72.08
C LYS A 2 3.99 -36.60 -70.76
N GLY A 3 4.70 -36.49 -69.65
CA GLY A 3 5.91 -35.75 -69.33
C GLY A 3 6.34 -36.13 -67.91
N THR A 4 7.65 -36.31 -67.74
CA THR A 4 8.32 -36.38 -66.45
C THR A 4 8.22 -35.02 -65.78
N SER A 5 7.71 -34.97 -64.54
CA SER A 5 7.82 -33.78 -63.69
C SER A 5 8.48 -34.18 -62.38
N HIS A 6 9.79 -33.98 -62.38
CA HIS A 6 10.59 -33.73 -61.20
C HIS A 6 10.11 -32.43 -60.54
N ALA A 7 9.78 -32.46 -59.25
CA ALA A 7 9.89 -31.31 -58.36
C ALA A 7 9.88 -31.81 -56.91
N HIS A 8 11.07 -31.98 -56.34
CA HIS A 8 11.60 -31.10 -55.32
C HIS A 8 11.00 -31.34 -53.92
N HIS A 9 11.64 -32.28 -53.21
CA HIS A 9 11.72 -32.25 -51.75
C HIS A 9 12.35 -30.92 -51.32
N SER A 10 11.51 -29.98 -50.92
CA SER A 10 11.95 -28.79 -50.18
C SER A 10 11.95 -29.14 -48.69
N ARG A 11 13.03 -29.76 -48.23
CA ARG A 11 13.43 -29.72 -46.82
C ARG A 11 13.83 -28.29 -46.51
N THR A 12 12.87 -27.48 -46.08
CA THR A 12 13.17 -26.14 -45.56
C THR A 12 13.62 -26.28 -44.11
N ALA A 13 14.83 -25.79 -43.88
CA ALA A 13 15.60 -25.94 -42.68
C ALA A 13 14.95 -25.25 -41.46
N ALA A 14 15.15 -25.89 -40.31
CA ALA A 14 14.86 -25.38 -38.98
C ALA A 14 15.56 -24.02 -38.72
N PRO A 15 14.90 -23.04 -38.09
CA PRO A 15 15.59 -21.89 -37.56
C PRO A 15 16.40 -22.28 -36.30
N ALA A 16 17.71 -22.15 -36.44
CA ALA A 16 18.69 -22.21 -35.37
C ALA A 16 18.54 -21.01 -34.43
N SER A 17 17.73 -21.13 -33.39
CA SER A 17 17.61 -20.11 -32.33
C SER A 17 17.53 -20.71 -30.93
N ALA A 18 18.06 -21.92 -30.75
CA ALA A 18 18.13 -22.64 -29.48
C ALA A 18 19.56 -22.66 -28.89
N ARG A 19 20.24 -21.50 -28.84
CA ARG A 19 21.60 -21.38 -28.26
C ARG A 19 21.83 -20.03 -27.55
N HIS A 20 20.93 -19.61 -26.66
CA HIS A 20 21.27 -18.50 -25.75
C HIS A 20 20.46 -18.44 -24.45
N LEU A 21 20.19 -19.60 -23.83
CA LEU A 21 19.57 -19.63 -22.50
C LEU A 21 20.22 -20.70 -21.63
N ALA A 22 21.51 -20.53 -21.35
CA ALA A 22 22.25 -21.36 -20.42
C ALA A 22 23.42 -20.57 -19.82
N ASP A 23 23.16 -19.42 -19.17
CA ASP A 23 24.22 -18.78 -18.36
C ASP A 23 23.75 -17.75 -17.31
N ARG A 24 22.78 -18.09 -16.46
CA ARG A 24 22.50 -17.22 -15.29
C ARG A 24 21.99 -17.92 -14.03
N THR A 25 22.45 -19.15 -13.80
CA THR A 25 22.24 -19.89 -12.54
C THR A 25 23.59 -20.31 -11.96
N SER A 26 24.42 -19.35 -11.50
CA SER A 26 25.63 -19.60 -10.68
C SER A 26 26.30 -18.30 -10.20
N ARG A 27 25.88 -17.77 -9.04
CA ARG A 27 26.63 -16.85 -8.14
C ARG A 27 25.68 -16.54 -6.99
N THR A 28 25.91 -16.88 -5.72
CA THR A 28 27.13 -17.27 -5.01
C THR A 28 26.66 -17.80 -3.66
N ASP A 29 26.99 -19.06 -3.37
CA ASP A 29 27.02 -19.57 -2.01
C ASP A 29 28.23 -19.00 -1.26
N ALA A 30 28.02 -18.87 0.06
CA ALA A 30 29.00 -19.04 1.13
C ALA A 30 29.81 -17.83 1.69
N GLN A 31 29.95 -17.92 3.03
CA GLN A 31 30.81 -17.19 3.98
C GLN A 31 30.31 -15.80 4.41
N GLU A 32 30.03 -15.48 5.69
CA GLU A 32 30.73 -15.80 6.96
C GLU A 32 29.73 -15.85 8.15
N ARG A 33 29.76 -16.86 9.05
CA ARG A 33 30.46 -16.91 10.36
C ARG A 33 30.34 -15.60 11.18
N GLY A 34 29.86 -15.55 12.42
CA GLY A 34 29.58 -16.57 13.44
C GLY A 34 28.97 -15.95 14.72
N PRO A 35 28.87 -16.72 15.83
CA PRO A 35 28.14 -16.34 17.05
C PRO A 35 29.05 -15.77 18.15
N ARG A 36 28.50 -14.92 19.05
CA ARG A 36 28.69 -14.97 20.53
C ARG A 36 28.15 -13.74 21.29
N THR A 37 27.17 -14.00 22.15
CA THR A 37 27.06 -13.67 23.59
C THR A 37 27.58 -12.33 24.15
N ARG A 38 26.72 -11.61 24.89
CA ARG A 38 26.91 -11.18 26.31
C ARG A 38 25.61 -10.51 26.80
N ARG A 39 24.88 -11.13 27.74
CA ARG A 39 24.91 -11.01 29.22
C ARG A 39 24.24 -9.73 29.75
N ARG A 40 23.18 -9.96 30.55
CA ARG A 40 22.44 -9.02 31.41
C ARG A 40 23.33 -8.39 32.50
N PRO A 41 22.91 -7.30 33.16
CA PRO A 41 22.15 -7.46 34.42
C PRO A 41 20.97 -6.49 34.62
N ARG A 42 20.05 -6.90 35.50
CA ARG A 42 19.00 -6.10 36.14
C ARG A 42 19.59 -5.16 37.20
N LEU A 43 18.99 -3.99 37.42
CA LEU A 43 18.92 -3.36 38.75
C LEU A 43 17.80 -2.30 38.74
N GLY A 44 16.79 -2.47 39.60
CA GLY A 44 15.79 -1.43 39.86
C GLY A 44 16.26 -0.45 40.95
N HIS A 45 15.51 0.62 41.18
CA HIS A 45 15.10 0.98 42.54
C HIS A 45 13.98 2.01 42.57
N ASP A 46 13.18 1.80 43.59
CA ASP A 46 12.04 2.52 44.10
C ASP A 46 12.23 4.01 44.38
N HIS A 47 11.07 4.68 44.42
CA HIS A 47 10.86 5.99 45.02
C HIS A 47 11.26 6.03 46.49
N PRO A 48 11.75 7.20 46.94
CA PRO A 48 11.38 7.72 48.24
C PRO A 48 10.74 9.12 48.16
N ASP A 49 9.84 9.32 49.12
CA ASP A 49 9.04 10.51 49.41
C ASP A 49 9.80 11.68 50.06
N VAL A 50 9.14 12.84 50.01
CA VAL A 50 9.30 14.14 50.69
C VAL A 50 10.22 14.28 51.91
N GLY A 51 10.96 15.40 51.92
CA GLY A 51 11.51 16.04 53.13
C GLY A 51 11.72 17.54 52.92
N HIS A 52 10.86 18.37 53.51
CA HIS A 52 11.01 19.83 53.55
C HIS A 52 12.14 20.19 54.54
N ALA A 53 13.36 20.36 54.03
CA ALA A 53 14.50 20.77 54.83
C ALA A 53 14.53 22.30 54.93
N GLY A 54 14.43 22.78 56.17
CA GLY A 54 14.55 24.18 56.52
C GLY A 54 15.86 24.81 56.06
N ARG A 55 15.76 26.10 55.75
CA ARG A 55 16.84 27.03 55.49
C ARG A 55 17.90 26.97 56.59
N TYR A 56 19.11 26.54 56.23
CA TYR A 56 20.32 26.69 57.05
C TYR A 56 21.38 27.38 56.19
N ASP A 57 21.64 28.66 56.48
CA ASP A 57 22.75 29.43 55.91
C ASP A 57 23.95 29.30 56.88
N PRO A 58 25.04 28.61 56.54
CA PRO A 58 26.14 28.36 57.49
C PRO A 58 27.26 29.41 57.43
N VAL A 59 27.08 30.54 56.74
CA VAL A 59 28.16 31.52 56.48
C VAL A 59 27.70 32.94 56.79
N SER A 60 27.66 33.31 58.07
CA SER A 60 28.00 34.65 58.56
C SER A 60 27.58 34.79 60.02
N GLY A 61 28.55 34.74 60.94
CA GLY A 61 28.35 35.08 62.35
C GLY A 61 28.07 36.58 62.55
N ARG A 62 26.93 37.08 62.07
CA ARG A 62 26.45 38.45 62.26
C ARG A 62 24.97 38.44 62.61
N ARG A 63 24.62 39.18 63.67
CA ARG A 63 23.21 39.42 64.04
C ARG A 63 22.52 40.20 62.92
N CYS A 64 21.41 39.67 62.40
CA CYS A 64 20.49 40.46 61.59
C CYS A 64 19.86 41.56 62.46
N PRO A 65 19.82 42.82 62.00
CA PRO A 65 19.04 43.86 62.66
C PRO A 65 17.53 43.53 62.55
N PRO A 66 16.70 43.99 63.50
CA PRO A 66 15.26 43.77 63.45
C PRO A 66 14.69 44.41 62.18
N GLN A 67 14.04 43.60 61.36
CA GLN A 67 13.25 44.10 60.24
C GLN A 67 12.11 44.95 60.80
N HIS A 68 12.13 46.25 60.49
CA HIS A 68 10.97 47.11 60.64
C HIS A 68 9.81 46.47 59.86
N VAL A 69 8.84 45.92 60.58
CA VAL A 69 7.55 45.52 60.03
C VAL A 69 6.88 46.81 59.58
N GLN A 70 7.06 47.14 58.31
CA GLN A 70 6.29 48.16 57.64
C GLN A 70 4.87 47.60 57.53
N ARG A 71 4.04 47.95 58.52
CA ARG A 71 2.61 47.68 58.57
C ARG A 71 1.98 48.53 57.46
N GLY A 72 2.14 48.06 56.22
CA GLY A 72 1.43 48.60 55.08
C GLY A 72 -0.05 48.33 55.30
N ASP A 73 -0.84 49.40 55.30
CA ASP A 73 -2.29 49.37 55.23
C ASP A 73 -2.72 48.60 53.98
N ARG A 74 -2.81 47.28 54.10
CA ARG A 74 -3.60 46.45 53.20
C ARG A 74 -5.05 46.72 53.52
N GLN A 75 -5.56 47.81 52.94
CA GLN A 75 -6.97 47.95 52.66
C GLN A 75 -7.43 46.62 52.03
N GLY A 76 -8.39 45.97 52.70
CA GLY A 76 -8.91 44.68 52.27
C GLY A 76 -9.45 44.76 50.86
N GLN A 77 -8.69 44.24 49.90
CA GLN A 77 -9.30 43.79 48.66
C GLN A 77 -10.17 42.60 49.04
N PRO A 78 -11.47 42.61 48.70
CA PRO A 78 -12.28 41.40 48.84
C PRO A 78 -11.57 40.30 48.05
N LEU A 79 -11.29 39.19 48.71
CA LEU A 79 -10.82 37.97 48.07
C LEU A 79 -11.87 37.57 47.05
N THR A 80 -11.72 38.04 45.81
CA THR A 80 -12.44 37.52 44.67
C THR A 80 -11.97 36.09 44.53
N VAL A 81 -12.77 35.17 45.08
CA VAL A 81 -12.62 33.74 44.81
C VAL A 81 -12.82 33.59 43.31
N SER A 82 -11.69 33.50 42.59
CA SER A 82 -11.70 33.24 41.16
C SER A 82 -12.43 31.91 40.95
N PRO A 83 -13.50 31.86 40.12
CA PRO A 83 -14.29 30.65 39.99
C PRO A 83 -13.41 29.51 39.43
N PRO A 84 -13.47 28.30 40.02
CA PRO A 84 -12.77 27.14 39.47
C PRO A 84 -13.48 26.68 38.19
N GLY A 85 -13.13 27.29 37.05
CA GLY A 85 -13.78 27.00 35.77
C GLY A 85 -12.88 27.12 34.53
N ALA A 86 -11.62 27.54 34.67
CA ALA A 86 -10.75 27.79 33.51
C ALA A 86 -10.07 26.53 32.94
N HIS A 87 -9.95 25.45 33.73
CA HIS A 87 -9.16 24.28 33.31
C HIS A 87 -9.82 23.40 32.24
N SER A 88 -11.15 23.43 32.11
CA SER A 88 -11.86 22.51 31.20
C SER A 88 -11.84 22.96 29.73
N ARG A 89 -11.64 24.25 29.45
CA ARG A 89 -11.76 24.83 28.10
C ARG A 89 -10.52 24.59 27.24
N GLU A 90 -9.33 24.61 27.83
CA GLU A 90 -8.06 24.34 27.14
C GLU A 90 -7.88 22.85 26.83
N SER A 91 -8.31 21.94 27.71
CA SER A 91 -8.27 20.50 27.45
C SER A 91 -9.17 20.08 26.29
N GLY A 92 -10.31 20.76 26.08
CA GLY A 92 -11.20 20.48 24.95
C GLY A 92 -10.56 20.82 23.59
N SER A 93 -9.77 21.88 23.51
CA SER A 93 -9.09 22.29 22.28
C SER A 93 -8.07 21.25 21.80
N ALA A 94 -7.27 20.71 22.73
CA ALA A 94 -6.26 19.70 22.42
C ALA A 94 -6.88 18.39 21.90
N VAL A 95 -8.02 17.97 22.45
CA VAL A 95 -8.74 16.76 21.99
C VAL A 95 -9.32 16.98 20.61
N VAL A 96 -9.91 18.16 20.33
CA VAL A 96 -10.52 18.47 19.04
C VAL A 96 -9.45 18.52 17.93
N ASP A 97 -8.32 19.17 18.17
CA ASP A 97 -7.21 19.21 17.22
C ASP A 97 -6.73 17.81 16.86
N PHE A 98 -6.52 16.96 17.87
CA PHE A 98 -6.14 15.56 17.65
C PHE A 98 -7.18 14.79 16.83
N VAL A 99 -8.47 14.97 17.12
CA VAL A 99 -9.54 14.28 16.38
C VAL A 99 -9.63 14.79 14.93
N MET A 100 -9.48 16.10 14.69
CA MET A 100 -9.52 16.65 13.34
C MET A 100 -8.34 16.17 12.50
N VAL A 101 -7.14 16.17 13.07
CA VAL A 101 -5.94 15.63 12.42
C VAL A 101 -6.08 14.13 12.19
N GLY A 102 -6.53 13.38 13.21
CA GLY A 102 -6.75 11.94 13.11
C GLY A 102 -7.79 11.56 12.07
N ALA A 103 -8.92 12.30 12.01
CA ALA A 103 -9.96 12.10 11.01
C ALA A 103 -9.45 12.42 9.60
N LEU A 104 -8.75 13.54 9.42
CA LEU A 104 -8.16 13.92 8.13
C LEU A 104 -7.16 12.86 7.64
N VAL A 105 -6.24 12.43 8.50
CA VAL A 105 -5.25 11.41 8.16
C VAL A 105 -5.91 10.08 7.86
N THR A 106 -6.94 9.69 8.62
CA THR A 106 -7.70 8.45 8.38
C THR A 106 -8.42 8.50 7.03
N LEU A 107 -9.06 9.63 6.70
CA LEU A 107 -9.73 9.82 5.41
C LEU A 107 -8.71 9.76 4.26
N LEU A 108 -7.56 10.42 4.41
CA LEU A 108 -6.50 10.40 3.41
C LEU A 108 -5.96 8.98 3.22
N PHE A 109 -5.69 8.28 4.32
CA PHE A 109 -5.20 6.91 4.30
C PHE A 109 -6.20 5.96 3.62
N MET A 110 -7.48 6.06 3.98
CA MET A 110 -8.55 5.30 3.33
C MET A 110 -8.63 5.60 1.83
N SER A 111 -8.53 6.88 1.44
CA SER A 111 -8.54 7.29 0.03
C SER A 111 -7.37 6.68 -0.75
N ILE A 112 -6.18 6.65 -0.16
CA ILE A 112 -5.00 6.05 -0.78
C ILE A 112 -5.18 4.53 -0.94
N ILE A 113 -5.70 3.84 0.08
CA ILE A 113 -5.98 2.40 0.00
C ILE A 113 -6.97 2.10 -1.11
N GLN A 114 -8.08 2.83 -1.17
CA GLN A 114 -9.09 2.66 -2.21
C GLN A 114 -8.49 2.86 -3.60
N LEU A 115 -7.72 3.94 -3.78
CA LEU A 115 -7.04 4.22 -5.04
C LEU A 115 -6.06 3.11 -5.42
N ALA A 116 -5.24 2.66 -4.47
CA ALA A 116 -4.29 1.58 -4.68
C ALA A 116 -4.98 0.27 -5.07
N LEU A 117 -6.10 -0.06 -4.41
CA LEU A 117 -6.87 -1.27 -4.70
C LEU A 117 -7.53 -1.22 -6.07
N VAL A 118 -8.15 -0.09 -6.44
CA VAL A 118 -8.74 0.11 -7.77
C VAL A 118 -7.69 0.01 -8.87
N LEU A 119 -6.54 0.66 -8.70
CA LEU A 119 -5.44 0.57 -9.64
C LEU A 119 -4.88 -0.84 -9.73
N HIS A 120 -4.73 -1.53 -8.60
CA HIS A 120 -4.26 -2.91 -8.56
C HIS A 120 -5.20 -3.83 -9.37
N VAL A 121 -6.50 -3.80 -9.11
CA VAL A 121 -7.49 -4.61 -9.84
C VAL A 121 -7.47 -4.27 -11.33
N ARG A 122 -7.54 -2.98 -11.70
CA ARG A 122 -7.51 -2.57 -13.11
C ARG A 122 -6.27 -3.06 -13.83
N ASN A 123 -5.09 -2.93 -13.20
CA ASN A 123 -3.84 -3.35 -13.80
C ASN A 123 -3.79 -4.88 -13.96
N THR A 124 -4.25 -5.63 -12.95
CA THR A 124 -4.33 -7.09 -13.01
C THR A 124 -5.30 -7.56 -14.10
N LEU A 125 -6.47 -6.92 -14.25
CA LEU A 125 -7.43 -7.24 -15.31
C LEU A 125 -6.87 -6.95 -16.71
N ILE A 126 -6.16 -5.82 -16.89
CA ILE A 126 -5.51 -5.48 -18.18
C ILE A 126 -4.48 -6.55 -18.55
N ASP A 127 -3.67 -6.96 -17.56
CA ASP A 127 -2.64 -7.97 -17.76
C ASP A 127 -3.23 -9.35 -18.11
N ALA A 128 -4.29 -9.75 -17.41
CA ALA A 128 -5.01 -10.99 -17.69
C ALA A 128 -5.70 -10.98 -19.07
N ALA A 129 -6.31 -9.85 -19.45
CA ALA A 129 -6.94 -9.68 -20.77
C ALA A 129 -5.90 -9.71 -21.90
N ALA A 130 -4.76 -9.03 -21.73
CA ALA A 130 -3.67 -9.06 -22.70
C ALA A 130 -3.07 -10.47 -22.83
N SER A 131 -2.90 -11.18 -21.71
CA SER A 131 -2.39 -12.55 -21.69
C SER A 131 -3.34 -13.53 -22.38
N GLY A 132 -4.65 -13.43 -22.13
CA GLY A 132 -5.64 -14.27 -22.81
C GLY A 132 -5.82 -13.91 -24.28
N ALA A 133 -5.76 -12.62 -24.64
CA ALA A 133 -5.81 -12.21 -26.04
C ALA A 133 -4.61 -12.77 -26.84
N ARG A 134 -3.40 -12.74 -26.26
CA ARG A 134 -2.22 -13.40 -26.87
C ARG A 134 -2.36 -14.92 -26.91
N TYR A 135 -3.03 -15.52 -25.93
CA TYR A 135 -3.28 -16.95 -25.91
C TYR A 135 -4.27 -17.38 -27.00
N GLY A 136 -5.34 -16.61 -27.21
CA GLY A 136 -6.37 -16.89 -28.21
C GLY A 136 -5.94 -16.67 -29.66
N THR A 137 -4.79 -16.03 -29.90
CA THR A 137 -4.22 -15.84 -31.26
C THR A 137 -3.16 -16.88 -31.64
N LEU A 138 -2.88 -17.86 -30.77
CA LEU A 138 -2.01 -19.00 -31.10
C LEU A 138 -2.67 -19.88 -32.18
N ALA A 139 -1.86 -20.47 -33.07
CA ALA A 139 -2.34 -21.18 -34.26
C ALA A 139 -3.33 -22.35 -33.98
N ASP A 140 -3.20 -23.00 -32.82
CA ASP A 140 -4.07 -24.12 -32.40
C ASP A 140 -5.16 -23.68 -31.40
N ARG A 141 -5.38 -22.37 -31.23
CA ARG A 141 -6.31 -21.81 -30.24
C ARG A 141 -7.39 -20.98 -30.90
N THR A 142 -8.50 -20.90 -30.18
CA THR A 142 -9.64 -20.08 -30.56
C THR A 142 -9.71 -18.82 -29.69
N PRO A 143 -10.39 -17.76 -30.16
CA PRO A 143 -10.75 -16.61 -29.33
C PRO A 143 -11.42 -16.98 -28.00
N ALA A 144 -12.26 -18.02 -28.01
CA ALA A 144 -12.94 -18.52 -26.83
C ALA A 144 -11.95 -19.11 -25.80
N ASP A 145 -10.92 -19.82 -26.25
CA ASP A 145 -9.85 -20.31 -25.36
C ASP A 145 -9.08 -19.15 -24.70
N GLY A 146 -8.90 -18.04 -25.42
CA GLY A 146 -8.31 -16.82 -24.89
C GLY A 146 -9.14 -16.21 -23.77
N ALA A 147 -10.46 -16.11 -23.96
CA ALA A 147 -11.38 -15.61 -22.95
C ALA A 147 -11.44 -16.52 -21.71
N GLN A 148 -11.50 -17.84 -21.91
CA GLN A 148 -11.46 -18.81 -20.79
C GLN A 148 -10.14 -18.66 -20.01
N ARG A 149 -9.02 -18.51 -20.72
CA ARG A 149 -7.71 -18.30 -20.07
C ARG A 149 -7.67 -17.00 -19.28
N THR A 150 -8.25 -15.91 -19.79
CA THR A 150 -8.38 -14.66 -19.03
C THR A 150 -9.18 -14.88 -17.75
N ALA A 151 -10.32 -15.57 -17.80
CA ALA A 151 -11.13 -15.87 -16.62
C ALA A 151 -10.35 -16.67 -15.56
N GLU A 152 -9.60 -17.71 -15.97
CA GLU A 152 -8.72 -18.49 -15.08
C GLU A 152 -7.66 -17.61 -14.41
N LEU A 153 -7.00 -16.73 -15.16
CA LEU A 153 -5.97 -15.84 -14.63
C LEU A 153 -6.54 -14.84 -13.62
N ILE A 154 -7.74 -14.30 -13.88
CA ILE A 154 -8.45 -13.41 -12.96
C ILE A 154 -8.83 -14.13 -11.67
N GLY A 155 -9.39 -15.35 -11.77
CA GLY A 155 -9.75 -16.17 -10.62
C GLY A 155 -8.56 -16.48 -9.71
N LEU A 156 -7.39 -16.77 -10.31
CA LEU A 156 -6.14 -17.02 -9.58
C LEU A 156 -5.55 -15.77 -8.91
N ALA A 157 -5.61 -14.61 -9.57
CA ALA A 157 -4.97 -13.40 -9.09
C ALA A 157 -5.85 -12.58 -8.13
N LEU A 158 -7.17 -12.64 -8.30
CA LEU A 158 -8.13 -11.83 -7.56
C LEU A 158 -9.21 -12.73 -6.91
N ASN A 159 -10.29 -13.02 -7.64
CA ASN A 159 -11.37 -13.92 -7.24
C ASN A 159 -12.26 -14.23 -8.45
N ASP A 160 -13.10 -15.27 -8.32
CA ASP A 160 -13.98 -15.74 -9.40
C ASP A 160 -15.09 -14.75 -9.74
N SER A 161 -15.54 -13.90 -8.81
CA SER A 161 -16.62 -12.93 -9.07
C SER A 161 -16.20 -11.85 -10.07
N LEU A 162 -14.92 -11.49 -10.10
CA LEU A 162 -14.35 -10.56 -11.08
C LEU A 162 -14.16 -11.20 -12.46
N ALA A 163 -14.27 -12.53 -12.57
CA ALA A 163 -14.12 -13.29 -13.81
C ALA A 163 -15.46 -13.63 -14.49
N GLU A 164 -16.60 -13.25 -13.91
CA GLU A 164 -17.93 -13.64 -14.40
C GLU A 164 -18.28 -13.04 -15.77
N ASN A 165 -17.79 -11.85 -16.09
CA ASN A 165 -18.13 -11.12 -17.32
C ASN A 165 -16.88 -10.88 -18.18
N VAL A 166 -16.43 -11.92 -18.87
CA VAL A 166 -15.36 -11.86 -19.88
C VAL A 166 -15.97 -12.12 -21.26
N THR A 167 -15.84 -11.15 -22.16
CA THR A 167 -16.26 -11.24 -23.56
C THR A 167 -15.06 -11.13 -24.49
N TYR A 168 -15.23 -11.58 -25.72
CA TYR A 168 -14.20 -11.49 -26.75
C TYR A 168 -14.81 -11.06 -28.08
N GLU A 169 -14.01 -10.37 -28.87
CA GLU A 169 -14.38 -9.89 -30.20
C GLU A 169 -13.15 -9.96 -31.12
N GLU A 170 -13.32 -10.49 -32.33
CA GLU A 170 -12.31 -10.34 -33.37
C GLU A 170 -12.52 -9.00 -34.07
N THR A 171 -11.55 -8.10 -33.94
CA THR A 171 -11.57 -6.79 -34.58
C THR A 171 -10.34 -6.59 -35.45
N THR A 172 -10.35 -5.56 -36.28
CA THR A 172 -9.18 -5.17 -37.08
C THR A 172 -8.72 -3.79 -36.63
N VAL A 173 -7.58 -3.73 -35.96
CA VAL A 173 -6.96 -2.47 -35.52
C VAL A 173 -5.85 -2.12 -36.48
N SER A 174 -5.92 -0.95 -37.12
CA SER A 174 -4.90 -0.48 -38.05
C SER A 174 -4.55 -1.47 -39.19
N GLY A 175 -5.55 -2.22 -39.67
CA GLY A 175 -5.39 -3.22 -40.73
C GLY A 175 -4.88 -4.59 -40.26
N VAL A 176 -4.64 -4.78 -38.97
CA VAL A 176 -4.17 -6.04 -38.38
C VAL A 176 -5.30 -6.74 -37.65
N ARG A 177 -5.52 -8.03 -37.96
CA ARG A 177 -6.45 -8.89 -37.24
C ARG A 177 -6.03 -8.98 -35.77
N THR A 178 -6.93 -8.56 -34.89
CA THR A 178 -6.68 -8.40 -33.46
C THR A 178 -7.83 -9.05 -32.69
N LEU A 179 -7.49 -9.97 -31.80
CA LEU A 179 -8.41 -10.44 -30.78
C LEU A 179 -8.49 -9.41 -29.67
N GLN A 180 -9.70 -8.93 -29.39
CA GLN A 180 -10.01 -8.08 -28.27
C GLN A 180 -10.68 -8.92 -27.19
N VAL A 181 -10.15 -8.88 -25.97
CA VAL A 181 -10.77 -9.49 -24.78
C VAL A 181 -11.22 -8.36 -23.86
N THR A 182 -12.49 -8.32 -23.51
CA THR A 182 -13.09 -7.30 -22.67
C THR A 182 -13.59 -7.92 -21.37
N VAL A 183 -13.24 -7.31 -20.25
CA VAL A 183 -13.60 -7.74 -18.90
C VAL A 183 -14.41 -6.65 -18.24
N ARG A 184 -15.59 -7.01 -17.71
CA ARG A 184 -16.44 -6.10 -16.94
C ARG A 184 -16.51 -6.61 -15.49
N ALA A 185 -16.16 -5.76 -14.55
CA ALA A 185 -16.02 -6.18 -13.16
C ALA A 185 -16.47 -5.07 -12.20
N PRO A 186 -17.08 -5.39 -11.05
CA PRO A 186 -17.44 -4.38 -10.05
C PRO A 186 -16.18 -3.69 -9.49
N LEU A 187 -16.28 -2.37 -9.24
CA LEU A 187 -15.19 -1.62 -8.62
C LEU A 187 -15.04 -2.01 -7.14
N PRO A 188 -13.81 -2.28 -6.65
CA PRO A 188 -13.56 -2.68 -5.26
C PRO A 188 -13.51 -1.44 -4.33
N VAL A 189 -14.61 -0.70 -4.23
CA VAL A 189 -14.70 0.48 -3.35
C VAL A 189 -15.37 0.14 -2.02
N ILE A 190 -14.79 0.61 -0.92
CA ILE A 190 -15.31 0.38 0.44
C ILE A 190 -16.26 1.55 0.79
N GLY A 191 -17.57 1.30 0.80
CA GLY A 191 -18.60 2.18 1.37
C GLY A 191 -19.36 3.09 0.39
N PHE A 192 -20.68 2.86 0.27
CA PHE A 192 -21.83 3.73 -0.12
C PHE A 192 -21.75 4.84 -1.19
N LEU A 193 -20.60 5.15 -1.79
CA LEU A 193 -20.40 6.27 -2.73
C LEU A 193 -19.60 5.83 -3.98
N GLY A 194 -19.84 4.62 -4.48
CA GLY A 194 -19.27 4.13 -5.73
C GLY A 194 -20.26 4.26 -6.89
N PRO A 195 -19.85 4.73 -8.09
CA PRO A 195 -20.69 4.58 -9.28
C PRO A 195 -21.05 3.10 -9.44
N SER A 196 -22.34 2.82 -9.66
CA SER A 196 -22.84 1.47 -9.91
C SER A 196 -22.30 0.87 -11.21
N ASP A 197 -21.76 1.71 -12.08
CA ASP A 197 -21.07 1.27 -13.29
C ASP A 197 -19.73 0.63 -12.90
N GLY A 198 -19.64 -0.67 -13.17
CA GLY A 198 -18.43 -1.45 -13.00
C GLY A 198 -17.27 -0.96 -13.89
N LEU A 199 -16.08 -1.45 -13.59
CA LEU A 199 -14.87 -1.26 -14.37
C LEU A 199 -14.92 -2.11 -15.64
N GLU A 200 -14.77 -1.48 -16.81
CA GLU A 200 -14.56 -2.17 -18.09
C GLU A 200 -13.08 -2.05 -18.51
N VAL A 201 -12.50 -3.18 -18.88
CA VAL A 201 -11.09 -3.32 -19.27
C VAL A 201 -10.98 -4.07 -20.58
N THR A 202 -10.08 -3.64 -21.46
CA THR A 202 -9.86 -4.26 -22.76
C THR A 202 -8.40 -4.63 -22.97
N GLY A 203 -8.13 -5.86 -23.39
CA GLY A 203 -6.82 -6.36 -23.82
C GLY A 203 -6.83 -6.75 -25.29
N HIS A 204 -5.68 -6.59 -25.96
CA HIS A 204 -5.54 -6.86 -27.40
C HIS A 204 -4.41 -7.86 -27.67
N GLY A 205 -4.65 -8.79 -28.61
CA GLY A 205 -3.68 -9.75 -29.11
C GLY A 205 -3.72 -9.78 -30.64
N PHE A 206 -2.58 -9.80 -31.30
CA PHE A 206 -2.50 -9.82 -32.77
C PHE A 206 -2.34 -11.26 -33.28
N TRP A 207 -2.92 -11.55 -34.44
CA TRP A 207 -2.68 -12.79 -35.18
C TRP A 207 -1.43 -12.60 -36.05
N GLY A 208 -0.39 -13.41 -35.82
CA GLY A 208 0.87 -13.40 -36.56
C GLY A 208 1.10 -14.69 -37.32
#